data_AF-A0A1G8GRX6-F1
#
_entry.id   AF-A0A1G8GRX6-F1
#
_cell.length_a   1.000
_cell.length_b   1.000
_cell.length_c   1.000
_cell.angle_alpha   90.00
_cell.angle_beta   90.00
_cell.angle_gamma   90.00
#
_symmetry.space_group_name_H-M   'P 1'
#
loop_
_entity.id
_entity.type
_entity.pdbx_description
1 polymer ?
#
loop_
_entity_poly.entity_id
_entity_poly.type
_entity_poly.pdbx_seq_one_letter_code
_entity_poly.pdbx_strand_id
1 'polypeptide(L)'
;MLELMINSEVVKVGDAKADTMLLNYLREQKQMTGSKEGCASGDCGACTVVMVDLDADQTLRYRQINACITPLHALHGKQVITVEHLKQHDALHPVQQAVVDEHGTQCGFCTPGVVMSLYALSKQTPAPSHPADYLAGNLCRCTGYGPLIEAANKVAVSDIQDPLDEFSGGVKIWMNQVAPIEAENYCKPLNRKALAEAKAAMPNAKLLAGGTDLALEVTQQRRSIEQIIDVSGVKEMLDITPTVSGWRIGASVPMNQVHDFMREHFPTTDEIIERLGSLTIRHRATLGGSLGHASPIGDIAPLLISLNGHIEVDDGEQTTLYAPEDYITGYRETLLKPNQWISAIHLPRLAPNQHHAIYKISKRYEDDIATVALGINMTIGSDNRVKACVISAGGVAAKSVRLRELEEVFVGKPLTLPMVHAAQQKVPQVISPLSDVRASSAYRVRLVQNLLQRFYLQTQQIETRLVHHA
;
A
#
# COMPACT_ATOMS: atom_id res chain seq x y z
N MET A 1 -8.90 -9.98 26.11
CA MET A 1 -8.11 -8.76 26.37
C MET A 1 -7.02 -8.61 25.31
N LEU A 2 -6.70 -7.39 24.89
CA LEU A 2 -5.61 -7.12 23.97
C LEU A 2 -4.26 -7.43 24.63
N GLU A 3 -3.44 -8.24 23.96
CA GLU A 3 -2.08 -8.58 24.39
C GLU A 3 -1.08 -8.36 23.23
N LEU A 4 -0.01 -7.63 23.49
CA LEU A 4 1.09 -7.37 22.55
C LEU A 4 2.41 -7.26 23.32
N MET A 5 3.54 -7.39 22.63
CA MET A 5 4.85 -7.12 23.24
C MET A 5 5.35 -5.77 22.76
N ILE A 6 5.76 -4.89 23.68
CA ILE A 6 6.39 -3.62 23.35
C ILE A 6 7.84 -3.72 23.82
N ASN A 7 8.77 -3.61 22.88
CA ASN A 7 10.17 -3.93 23.10
C ASN A 7 10.30 -5.37 23.62
N SER A 8 10.76 -5.57 24.86
CA SER A 8 10.84 -6.87 25.52
C SER A 8 9.74 -7.11 26.57
N GLU A 9 8.81 -6.17 26.76
CA GLU A 9 7.76 -6.25 27.78
C GLU A 9 6.44 -6.74 27.17
N VAL A 10 5.86 -7.81 27.73
CA VAL A 10 4.49 -8.23 27.39
C VAL A 10 3.50 -7.29 28.07
N VAL A 11 2.64 -6.67 27.27
CA VAL A 11 1.66 -5.67 27.70
C VAL A 11 0.25 -6.19 27.44
N LYS A 12 -0.59 -6.15 28.47
CA LYS A 12 -2.03 -6.47 28.38
C LYS A 12 -2.85 -5.21 28.58
N VAL A 13 -3.80 -4.95 27.68
CA VAL A 13 -4.62 -3.73 27.66
C VAL A 13 -6.10 -4.11 27.74
N GLY A 14 -6.73 -3.78 28.88
CA GLY A 14 -8.13 -4.11 29.18
C GLY A 14 -9.14 -3.35 28.33
N ASP A 15 -9.11 -2.02 28.41
CA ASP A 15 -10.18 -1.14 27.92
C ASP A 15 -9.72 -0.26 26.75
N ALA A 16 -9.00 -0.84 25.79
CA ALA A 16 -8.60 -0.10 24.60
C ALA A 16 -9.84 0.24 23.76
N LYS A 17 -10.00 1.51 23.37
CA LYS A 17 -10.96 1.91 22.33
C LYS A 17 -10.53 1.34 20.97
N ALA A 18 -11.49 1.03 20.11
CA ALA A 18 -11.22 0.47 18.78
C ALA A 18 -10.35 1.40 17.92
N ASP A 19 -10.53 2.71 18.08
CA ASP A 19 -9.78 3.78 17.40
C ASP A 19 -8.50 4.24 18.12
N THR A 20 -8.07 3.59 19.21
CA THR A 20 -6.78 3.91 19.85
C THR A 20 -5.64 3.61 18.87
N MET A 21 -4.92 4.65 18.45
CA MET A 21 -3.71 4.51 17.62
C MET A 21 -2.48 4.19 18.46
N LEU A 22 -1.58 3.37 17.91
CA LEU A 22 -0.35 2.93 18.58
C LEU A 22 0.50 4.12 19.03
N LEU A 23 0.65 5.16 18.20
CA LEU A 23 1.48 6.31 18.56
C LEU A 23 1.00 6.99 19.84
N ASN A 24 -0.31 7.19 19.99
CA ASN A 24 -0.89 7.83 21.18
C ASN A 24 -0.69 6.93 22.40
N TYR A 25 -0.90 5.62 22.24
CA TYR A 25 -0.65 4.65 23.32
C TYR A 25 0.81 4.68 23.81
N LEU A 26 1.78 4.63 22.89
CA LEU A 26 3.21 4.69 23.21
C LEU A 26 3.56 5.98 23.96
N ARG A 27 3.11 7.13 23.44
CA ARG A 27 3.52 8.44 23.94
C ARG A 27 2.79 8.84 25.22
N GLU A 28 1.49 8.66 25.27
CA GLU A 28 0.65 9.20 26.35
C GLU A 28 0.50 8.21 27.50
N GLN A 29 0.38 6.91 27.21
CA GLN A 29 0.15 5.89 28.24
C GLN A 29 1.44 5.21 28.69
N LYS A 30 2.36 4.88 27.77
CA LYS A 30 3.65 4.27 28.11
C LYS A 30 4.79 5.29 28.30
N GLN A 31 4.56 6.58 28.00
CA GLN A 31 5.57 7.65 28.09
C GLN A 31 6.85 7.38 27.25
N MET A 32 6.72 6.56 26.21
CA MET A 32 7.76 6.25 25.22
C MET A 32 7.66 7.30 24.10
N THR A 33 8.41 8.39 24.27
CA THR A 33 8.25 9.59 23.45
C THR A 33 9.20 9.66 22.26
N GLY A 34 10.04 8.65 22.03
CA GLY A 34 11.00 8.54 20.94
C GLY A 34 10.32 8.62 19.57
N SER A 35 9.27 7.82 19.34
CA SER A 35 8.42 7.95 18.15
C SER A 35 7.65 9.28 18.18
N LYS A 36 7.66 10.01 17.06
CA LYS A 36 7.12 11.38 16.98
C LYS A 36 5.87 11.45 16.12
N GLU A 37 4.97 12.37 16.46
CA GLU A 37 3.89 12.78 15.56
C GLU A 37 4.38 13.94 14.68
N GLY A 38 4.42 13.73 13.37
CA GLY A 38 4.75 14.78 12.40
C GLY A 38 3.55 15.21 11.54
N CYS A 39 2.88 14.25 10.91
CA CYS A 39 1.74 14.49 10.02
C CYS A 39 0.43 13.81 10.44
N ALA A 40 0.52 12.72 11.22
CA ALA A 40 -0.60 11.84 11.58
C ALA A 40 -1.38 11.23 10.38
N SER A 41 -0.76 11.14 9.20
CA SER A 41 -1.35 10.57 7.98
C SER A 41 -0.58 9.39 7.39
N GLY A 42 0.61 9.10 7.93
CA GLY A 42 1.51 8.09 7.40
C GLY A 42 2.51 8.60 6.36
N ASP A 43 2.52 9.91 6.05
CA ASP A 43 3.33 10.50 4.96
C ASP A 43 4.76 10.87 5.37
N CYS A 44 5.02 11.08 6.67
CA CYS A 44 6.31 11.64 7.12
C CYS A 44 7.29 10.64 7.73
N GLY A 45 6.82 9.47 8.16
CA GLY A 45 7.63 8.43 8.81
C GLY A 45 8.27 8.81 10.15
N ALA A 46 8.00 9.99 10.73
CA ALA A 46 8.56 10.37 12.04
C ALA A 46 8.07 9.45 13.20
N CYS A 47 6.95 8.77 12.97
CA CYS A 47 6.35 7.80 13.89
C CYS A 47 6.75 6.35 13.57
N THR A 48 7.71 6.10 12.69
CA THR A 48 8.06 4.73 12.29
C THR A 48 8.53 3.91 13.50
N VAL A 49 8.00 2.70 13.58
CA VAL A 49 8.41 1.64 14.51
C VAL A 49 8.56 0.34 13.71
N VAL A 50 9.15 -0.69 14.30
CA VAL A 50 9.23 -2.01 13.68
C VAL A 50 8.21 -2.95 14.32
N MET A 51 7.31 -3.48 13.50
CA MET A 51 6.40 -4.55 13.87
C MET A 51 7.05 -5.88 13.55
N VAL A 52 7.00 -6.81 14.50
CA VAL A 52 7.50 -8.17 14.35
C VAL A 52 6.34 -9.15 14.48
N ASP A 53 6.25 -10.08 13.54
CA ASP A 53 5.34 -11.22 13.59
C ASP A 53 5.97 -12.47 12.98
N LEU A 54 5.23 -13.58 13.01
CA LEU A 54 5.65 -14.86 12.44
C LEU A 54 5.18 -14.99 10.99
N ASP A 55 6.05 -15.50 10.13
CA ASP A 55 5.67 -16.00 8.82
C ASP A 55 5.12 -17.43 8.85
N ALA A 56 4.81 -17.94 7.67
CA ALA A 56 4.31 -19.31 7.49
C ALA A 56 5.30 -20.35 8.03
N ASP A 57 6.60 -20.06 7.98
CA ASP A 57 7.70 -20.94 8.41
C ASP A 57 8.11 -20.70 9.87
N GLN A 58 7.32 -19.96 10.65
CA GLN A 58 7.60 -19.66 12.07
C GLN A 58 8.90 -18.87 12.29
N THR A 59 9.29 -18.06 11.30
CA THR A 59 10.40 -17.13 11.36
C THR A 59 9.91 -15.72 11.66
N LEU A 60 10.70 -14.97 12.43
CA LEU A 60 10.37 -13.59 12.78
C LEU A 60 10.55 -12.71 11.53
N ARG A 61 9.51 -11.99 11.16
CA ARG A 61 9.53 -10.97 10.11
C ARG A 61 9.52 -9.59 10.73
N TYR A 62 10.49 -8.77 10.35
CA TYR A 62 10.64 -7.40 10.81
C TYR A 62 10.15 -6.43 9.73
N ARG A 63 9.12 -5.62 10.04
CA ARG A 63 8.52 -4.68 9.08
C ARG A 63 8.35 -3.30 9.69
N GLN A 64 8.87 -2.27 9.00
CA GLN A 64 8.59 -0.88 9.36
C GLN A 64 7.12 -0.55 9.13
N ILE A 65 6.48 0.11 10.11
CA ILE A 65 5.10 0.58 10.03
C ILE A 65 4.97 2.00 10.61
N ASN A 66 3.93 2.72 10.21
CA ASN A 66 3.59 4.01 10.80
C ASN A 66 2.74 3.81 12.07
N ALA A 67 3.27 4.18 13.24
CA ALA A 67 2.52 4.06 14.49
C ALA A 67 1.29 5.00 14.55
N CYS A 68 1.30 6.14 13.86
CA CYS A 68 0.21 7.13 13.92
C CYS A 68 -1.11 6.62 13.30
N ILE A 69 -1.03 5.74 12.31
CA ILE A 69 -2.18 5.20 11.57
C ILE A 69 -2.35 3.69 11.79
N THR A 70 -1.83 3.19 12.91
CA THR A 70 -1.92 1.79 13.30
C THR A 70 -2.84 1.65 14.50
N PRO A 71 -4.06 1.11 14.34
CA PRO A 71 -4.91 0.77 15.49
C PRO A 71 -4.20 -0.23 16.41
N LEU A 72 -4.22 0.02 17.72
CA LEU A 72 -3.52 -0.79 18.72
C LEU A 72 -4.00 -2.25 18.70
N HIS A 73 -5.29 -2.47 18.51
CA HIS A 73 -5.88 -3.81 18.41
C HIS A 73 -5.29 -4.67 17.27
N ALA A 74 -4.87 -4.04 16.17
CA ALA A 74 -4.27 -4.75 15.03
C ALA A 74 -2.90 -5.37 15.36
N LEU A 75 -2.32 -5.01 16.52
CA LEU A 75 -1.02 -5.48 17.00
C LEU A 75 -1.15 -6.60 18.03
N HIS A 76 -2.35 -7.12 18.26
CA HIS A 76 -2.54 -8.28 19.11
C HIS A 76 -1.68 -9.47 18.63
N GLY A 77 -0.93 -10.07 19.56
CA GLY A 77 -0.01 -11.17 19.27
C GLY A 77 1.22 -10.79 18.45
N LYS A 78 1.53 -9.48 18.36
CA LYS A 78 2.71 -8.96 17.66
C LYS A 78 3.65 -8.26 18.63
N GLN A 79 4.92 -8.17 18.26
CA GLN A 79 5.90 -7.34 18.96
C GLN A 79 6.05 -6.00 18.22
N VAL A 80 6.18 -4.91 18.98
CA VAL A 80 6.51 -3.57 18.50
C VAL A 80 7.84 -3.15 19.08
N ILE A 81 8.83 -2.91 18.23
CA ILE A 81 10.15 -2.40 18.62
C ILE A 81 10.19 -0.90 18.33
N THR A 82 10.59 -0.13 19.34
CA THR A 82 10.71 1.33 19.31
C THR A 82 12.17 1.77 19.37
N VAL A 83 12.44 3.03 19.05
CA VAL A 83 13.82 3.56 19.00
C VAL A 83 14.53 3.49 20.36
N GLU A 84 13.76 3.58 21.45
CA GLU A 84 14.24 3.50 22.82
C GLU A 84 14.85 2.13 23.14
N HIS A 85 14.39 1.06 22.46
CA HIS A 85 14.89 -0.29 22.69
C HIS A 85 16.27 -0.55 22.09
N LEU A 86 16.63 0.19 21.04
CA LEU A 86 17.86 -0.11 20.30
C LEU A 86 19.11 0.13 21.15
N LYS A 87 19.10 1.15 22.00
CA LYS A 87 20.23 1.44 22.89
C LYS A 87 20.28 0.41 24.03
N GLN A 88 21.40 -0.30 24.19
CA GLN A 88 21.61 -1.34 25.20
C GLN A 88 22.83 -1.00 26.06
N HIS A 89 22.72 -1.11 27.39
CA HIS A 89 23.84 -0.91 28.33
C HIS A 89 24.69 0.36 28.06
N ASP A 90 24.02 1.49 27.80
CA ASP A 90 24.60 2.76 27.39
C ASP A 90 25.28 2.85 26.02
N ALA A 91 25.36 1.75 25.27
CA ALA A 91 25.86 1.72 23.89
C ALA A 91 24.74 1.92 22.87
N LEU A 92 25.01 2.75 21.85
CA LEU A 92 24.12 2.89 20.69
C LEU A 92 24.09 1.59 19.89
N HIS A 93 22.93 1.27 19.34
CA HIS A 93 22.82 0.20 18.34
C HIS A 93 23.68 0.56 17.11
N PRO A 94 24.29 -0.41 16.40
CA PRO A 94 25.07 -0.14 15.19
C PRO A 94 24.35 0.72 14.15
N VAL A 95 23.03 0.55 13.98
CA VAL A 95 22.20 1.40 13.12
C VAL A 95 22.11 2.85 13.61
N GLN A 96 21.96 3.07 14.93
CA GLN A 96 21.98 4.41 15.50
C GLN A 96 23.35 5.06 15.30
N GLN A 97 24.42 4.29 15.51
CA GLN A 97 25.80 4.76 15.31
C GLN A 97 26.06 5.12 13.84
N ALA A 98 25.59 4.31 12.88
CA ALA A 98 25.72 4.61 11.46
C ALA A 98 25.09 5.97 11.09
N VAL A 99 23.91 6.28 11.63
CA VAL A 99 23.27 7.59 11.40
C VAL A 99 24.08 8.74 12.02
N VAL A 100 24.74 8.52 13.17
CA VAL A 100 25.63 9.52 13.79
C VAL A 100 26.89 9.73 12.96
N ASP A 101 27.55 8.64 12.56
CA ASP A 101 28.82 8.65 11.82
C ASP A 101 28.68 9.34 10.46
N GLU A 102 27.58 9.09 9.76
CA GLU A 102 27.32 9.70 8.45
C GLU A 102 26.75 11.13 8.56
N HIS A 103 26.67 11.71 9.77
CA HIS A 103 26.09 13.03 10.02
C HIS A 103 24.61 13.14 9.59
N GLY A 104 23.87 12.04 9.73
CA GLY A 104 22.46 11.89 9.36
C GLY A 104 21.46 12.62 10.28
N THR A 105 21.91 13.48 11.20
CA THR A 105 21.05 14.18 12.14
C THR A 105 21.39 15.67 12.24
N GLN A 106 20.36 16.51 12.27
CA GLN A 106 20.46 17.95 12.57
C GLN A 106 19.48 18.34 13.67
N CYS A 107 18.22 18.64 13.33
CA CYS A 107 17.19 18.97 14.33
C CYS A 107 16.77 17.78 15.20
N GLY A 108 17.05 16.55 14.77
CA GLY A 108 16.77 15.32 15.49
C GLY A 108 15.33 14.80 15.43
N PHE A 109 14.37 15.57 14.88
CA PHE A 109 12.95 15.23 14.96
C PHE A 109 12.56 13.99 14.12
N CYS A 110 13.08 13.89 12.90
CA CYS A 110 12.83 12.73 12.02
C CYS A 110 13.75 11.54 12.33
N THR A 111 14.83 11.77 13.09
CA THR A 111 15.89 10.78 13.33
C THR A 111 15.37 9.47 13.91
N PRO A 112 14.46 9.45 14.91
CA PRO A 112 13.85 8.20 15.39
C PRO A 112 13.20 7.36 14.29
N GLY A 113 12.38 7.99 13.45
CA GLY A 113 11.70 7.30 12.37
C GLY A 113 12.65 6.74 11.31
N VAL A 114 13.67 7.52 10.95
CA VAL A 114 14.74 7.10 10.03
C VAL A 114 15.52 5.91 10.60
N VAL A 115 15.94 5.99 11.86
CA VAL A 115 16.66 4.90 12.55
C VAL A 115 15.83 3.63 12.55
N MET A 116 14.52 3.70 12.82
CA MET A 116 13.66 2.51 12.82
C MET A 116 13.48 1.93 11.41
N SER A 117 13.45 2.75 10.37
CA SER A 117 13.44 2.26 8.98
C SER A 117 14.75 1.56 8.63
N LEU A 118 15.90 2.12 9.02
CA LEU A 118 17.21 1.48 8.83
C LEU A 118 17.38 0.22 9.69
N TYR A 119 16.75 0.16 10.86
CA TYR A 119 16.71 -1.04 11.67
C TYR A 119 15.94 -2.16 10.95
N ALA A 120 14.77 -1.85 10.36
CA ALA A 120 14.08 -2.81 9.51
C ALA A 120 14.94 -3.26 8.31
N LEU A 121 15.68 -2.35 7.67
CA LEU A 121 16.63 -2.67 6.60
C LEU A 121 17.71 -3.65 7.06
N SER A 122 18.31 -3.44 8.25
CA SER A 122 19.34 -4.34 8.81
C SER A 122 18.85 -5.76 9.08
N LYS A 123 17.53 -5.97 9.12
CA LYS A 123 16.90 -7.29 9.34
C LYS A 123 16.56 -8.02 8.04
N GLN A 124 16.89 -7.47 6.88
CA GLN A 124 16.59 -8.08 5.60
C GLN A 124 17.73 -8.98 5.13
N THR A 125 17.39 -10.24 4.85
CA THR A 125 18.32 -11.22 4.28
C THR A 125 17.65 -11.92 3.10
N PRO A 126 18.18 -11.79 1.87
CA PRO A 126 19.31 -10.95 1.48
C PRO A 126 19.00 -9.44 1.60
N ALA A 127 20.05 -8.62 1.66
CA ALA A 127 19.89 -7.17 1.60
C ALA A 127 19.23 -6.75 0.28
N PRO A 128 18.34 -5.74 0.29
CA PRO A 128 17.67 -5.25 -0.92
C PRO A 128 18.66 -4.57 -1.87
N SER A 129 18.38 -4.61 -3.18
CA SER A 129 19.23 -3.96 -4.20
C SER A 129 19.22 -2.44 -4.13
N HIS A 130 18.15 -1.85 -3.57
CA HIS A 130 17.98 -0.41 -3.38
C HIS A 130 17.71 -0.09 -1.90
N PRO A 131 18.75 -0.02 -1.05
CA PRO A 131 18.59 0.23 0.40
C PRO A 131 17.87 1.54 0.73
N ALA A 132 18.04 2.57 -0.12
CA ALA A 132 17.44 3.88 0.05
C ALA A 132 15.89 3.84 0.04
N ASP A 133 15.26 2.84 -0.57
CA ASP A 133 13.80 2.70 -0.64
C ASP A 133 13.18 2.56 0.76
N TYR A 134 13.94 2.07 1.74
CA TYR A 134 13.51 2.01 3.15
C TYR A 134 13.26 3.41 3.73
N LEU A 135 13.90 4.44 3.17
CA LEU A 135 13.77 5.84 3.58
C LEU A 135 12.72 6.62 2.79
N ALA A 136 12.11 6.06 1.73
CA ALA A 136 11.11 6.75 0.90
C ALA A 136 9.89 7.27 1.69
N GLY A 137 9.61 6.66 2.85
CA GLY A 137 8.55 7.08 3.77
C GLY A 137 8.98 8.04 4.88
N ASN A 138 10.25 8.47 4.91
CA ASN A 138 10.80 9.30 5.97
C ASN A 138 11.15 10.69 5.44
N LEU A 139 10.45 11.72 5.92
CA LEU A 139 10.73 13.09 5.50
C LEU A 139 11.70 13.77 6.45
N CYS A 140 12.81 14.27 5.89
CA CYS A 140 13.75 15.12 6.57
C CYS A 140 13.81 16.50 5.89
N ARG A 141 13.65 17.56 6.69
CA ARG A 141 13.70 18.94 6.20
C ARG A 141 15.08 19.59 6.30
N CYS A 142 16.03 18.94 6.99
CA CYS A 142 17.29 19.56 7.41
C CYS A 142 18.51 18.99 6.67
N THR A 143 18.62 17.67 6.53
CA THR A 143 19.87 17.01 6.08
C THR A 143 20.08 17.01 4.57
N GLY A 144 19.03 17.22 3.77
CA GLY A 144 19.12 17.07 2.32
C GLY A 144 19.30 15.61 1.84
N TYR A 145 19.02 14.62 2.71
CA TYR A 145 19.02 13.17 2.46
C TYR A 145 20.36 12.50 2.11
N GLY A 146 21.34 13.17 1.51
CA GLY A 146 22.63 12.55 1.16
C GLY A 146 23.25 11.72 2.30
N PRO A 147 23.49 12.32 3.49
CA PRO A 147 23.92 11.61 4.70
C PRO A 147 23.09 10.37 5.09
N LEU A 148 21.77 10.44 4.88
CA LEU A 148 20.85 9.35 5.25
C LEU A 148 20.92 8.19 4.25
N ILE A 149 21.10 8.50 2.97
CA ILE A 149 21.30 7.50 1.92
C ILE A 149 22.62 6.77 2.13
N GLU A 150 23.69 7.48 2.48
CA GLU A 150 24.97 6.84 2.85
C GLU A 150 24.82 5.92 4.07
N ALA A 151 24.08 6.35 5.09
CA ALA A 151 23.78 5.50 6.23
C ALA A 151 22.98 4.24 5.83
N ALA A 152 22.02 4.35 4.92
CA ALA A 152 21.26 3.20 4.41
C ALA A 152 22.17 2.21 3.66
N ASN A 153 23.02 2.72 2.76
CA ASN A 153 23.98 1.90 2.02
C ASN A 153 24.96 1.19 2.96
N LYS A 154 25.49 1.90 3.96
CA LYS A 154 26.38 1.34 4.98
C LYS A 154 25.70 0.24 5.78
N VAL A 155 24.47 0.48 6.24
CA VAL A 155 23.68 -0.52 6.99
C VAL A 155 23.43 -1.78 6.15
N ALA A 156 23.11 -1.64 4.87
CA ALA A 156 22.80 -2.77 3.99
C ALA A 156 23.98 -3.72 3.73
N VAL A 157 25.23 -3.23 3.84
CA VAL A 157 26.43 -4.04 3.58
C VAL A 157 27.19 -4.41 4.86
N SER A 158 26.76 -3.91 6.02
CA SER A 158 27.42 -4.18 7.30
C SER A 158 26.92 -5.49 7.92
N ASP A 159 27.84 -6.28 8.47
CA ASP A 159 27.50 -7.39 9.35
C ASP A 159 27.13 -6.85 10.74
N ILE A 160 25.84 -6.57 10.94
CA ILE A 160 25.31 -6.01 12.18
C ILE A 160 25.03 -7.15 13.16
N GLN A 161 25.84 -7.24 14.20
CA GLN A 161 25.55 -8.05 15.38
C GLN A 161 24.48 -7.31 16.21
N ASP A 162 23.20 -7.65 16.02
CA ASP A 162 22.11 -7.02 16.75
C ASP A 162 21.99 -7.62 18.16
N PRO A 163 22.23 -6.83 19.24
CA PRO A 163 22.08 -7.32 20.61
C PRO A 163 20.66 -7.79 20.93
N LEU A 164 19.63 -7.36 20.18
CA LEU A 164 18.25 -7.77 20.41
C LEU A 164 17.94 -9.19 19.90
N ASP A 165 18.82 -9.79 19.09
CA ASP A 165 18.61 -11.14 18.56
C ASP A 165 18.60 -12.21 19.67
N GLU A 166 19.25 -11.96 20.81
CA GLU A 166 19.24 -12.88 21.96
C GLU A 166 17.83 -13.12 22.53
N PHE A 167 16.91 -12.16 22.35
CA PHE A 167 15.54 -12.26 22.85
C PHE A 167 14.59 -12.96 21.86
N SER A 168 15.02 -13.20 20.61
CA SER A 168 14.17 -13.73 19.54
C SER A 168 13.48 -15.05 19.89
N GLY A 169 14.18 -15.94 20.62
CA GLY A 169 13.61 -17.22 21.06
C GLY A 169 12.42 -17.04 22.01
N GLY A 170 12.54 -16.13 22.97
CA GLY A 170 11.47 -15.79 23.91
C GLY A 170 10.26 -15.14 23.21
N VAL A 171 10.53 -14.24 22.25
CA VAL A 171 9.49 -13.61 21.42
C VAL A 171 8.67 -14.66 20.67
N LYS A 172 9.34 -15.63 20.01
CA LYS A 172 8.67 -16.72 19.28
C LYS A 172 7.81 -17.60 20.19
N ILE A 173 8.32 -17.96 21.38
CA ILE A 173 7.57 -18.77 22.34
C ILE A 173 6.32 -18.02 22.80
N TRP A 174 6.46 -16.74 23.15
CA TRP A 174 5.33 -15.92 23.58
C TRP A 174 4.27 -15.78 22.48
N MET A 175 4.65 -15.45 21.24
CA MET A 175 3.71 -15.30 20.12
C MET A 175 2.84 -16.55 19.89
N ASN A 176 3.40 -17.75 20.08
CA ASN A 176 2.69 -19.01 19.94
C ASN A 176 1.74 -19.34 21.11
N GLN A 177 1.82 -18.59 22.21
CA GLN A 177 1.01 -18.78 23.43
C GLN A 177 -0.07 -17.71 23.59
N VAL A 178 -0.06 -16.65 22.78
CA VAL A 178 -1.05 -15.57 22.87
C VAL A 178 -2.44 -16.13 22.54
N ALA A 179 -3.36 -16.03 23.50
CA ALA A 179 -4.74 -16.43 23.32
C ALA A 179 -5.47 -15.47 22.36
N PRO A 180 -6.50 -15.92 21.63
CA PRO A 180 -7.30 -15.05 20.78
C PRO A 180 -7.83 -13.81 21.52
N ILE A 181 -7.91 -12.69 20.80
CA ILE A 181 -8.43 -11.46 21.37
C ILE A 181 -9.93 -11.56 21.64
N GLU A 182 -10.29 -11.25 22.88
CA GLU A 182 -11.66 -10.99 23.33
C GLU A 182 -11.79 -9.51 23.68
N ALA A 183 -12.65 -8.80 22.95
CA ALA A 183 -12.99 -7.39 23.13
C ALA A 183 -14.40 -7.11 22.59
N GLU A 184 -15.17 -6.23 23.26
CA GLU A 184 -16.55 -5.91 22.85
C GLU A 184 -16.62 -5.05 21.58
N ASN A 185 -15.59 -4.23 21.35
CA ASN A 185 -15.51 -3.26 20.27
C ASN A 185 -14.59 -3.73 19.12
N TYR A 186 -14.05 -4.94 19.19
CA TYR A 186 -13.12 -5.46 18.21
C TYR A 186 -13.29 -6.97 18.02
N CYS A 187 -13.46 -7.39 16.77
CA CYS A 187 -13.48 -8.81 16.41
C CYS A 187 -12.46 -9.09 15.30
N LYS A 188 -11.80 -10.25 15.36
CA LYS A 188 -10.89 -10.74 14.32
C LYS A 188 -11.37 -12.12 13.82
N PRO A 189 -12.32 -12.18 12.88
CA PRO A 189 -12.79 -13.45 12.32
C PRO A 189 -11.66 -14.18 11.60
N LEU A 190 -11.66 -15.50 11.70
CA LEU A 190 -10.60 -16.36 11.14
C LEU A 190 -10.98 -17.04 9.82
N ASN A 191 -12.25 -16.94 9.42
CA ASN A 191 -12.77 -17.54 8.19
C ASN A 191 -14.01 -16.80 7.70
N ARG A 192 -14.45 -17.14 6.49
CA ARG A 192 -15.62 -16.53 5.82
C ARG A 192 -16.89 -16.56 6.68
N LYS A 193 -17.17 -17.70 7.32
CA LYS A 193 -18.37 -17.88 8.16
C LYS A 193 -18.35 -16.97 9.39
N ALA A 194 -17.22 -16.96 10.11
CA ALA A 194 -17.03 -16.10 11.27
C ALA A 194 -17.12 -14.60 10.90
N LEU A 195 -16.68 -14.21 9.69
CA LEU A 195 -16.82 -12.85 9.21
C LEU A 195 -18.29 -12.46 8.98
N ALA A 196 -19.09 -13.35 8.38
CA ALA A 196 -20.53 -13.12 8.22
C ALA A 196 -21.23 -12.96 9.59
N GLU A 197 -20.91 -13.83 10.55
CA GLU A 197 -21.42 -13.77 11.93
C GLU A 197 -21.00 -12.46 12.62
N ALA A 198 -19.74 -12.05 12.49
CA ALA A 198 -19.24 -10.81 13.06
C ALA A 198 -19.92 -9.56 12.48
N LYS A 199 -20.17 -9.53 11.16
CA LYS A 199 -20.89 -8.43 10.51
C LYS A 199 -22.36 -8.38 10.93
N ALA A 200 -23.00 -9.53 11.15
CA ALA A 200 -24.36 -9.58 11.68
C ALA A 200 -24.42 -9.09 13.13
N ALA A 201 -23.43 -9.45 13.96
CA ALA A 201 -23.33 -9.03 15.35
C ALA A 201 -22.97 -7.54 15.52
N MET A 202 -22.17 -6.98 14.61
CA MET A 202 -21.71 -5.58 14.64
C MET A 202 -21.99 -4.87 13.30
N PRO A 203 -23.25 -4.56 12.98
CA PRO A 203 -23.64 -4.02 11.67
C PRO A 203 -23.03 -2.64 11.35
N ASN A 204 -22.63 -1.89 12.39
CA ASN A 204 -22.00 -0.57 12.25
C ASN A 204 -20.46 -0.60 12.30
N ALA A 205 -19.85 -1.78 12.51
CA ALA A 205 -18.41 -1.89 12.60
C ALA A 205 -17.74 -1.58 11.27
N LYS A 206 -16.62 -0.86 11.34
CA LYS A 206 -15.76 -0.61 10.19
C LYS A 206 -14.90 -1.85 9.93
N LEU A 207 -14.74 -2.22 8.66
CA LEU A 207 -13.82 -3.29 8.29
C LEU A 207 -12.38 -2.76 8.29
N LEU A 208 -11.47 -3.49 8.93
CA LEU A 208 -10.05 -3.20 9.00
C LEU A 208 -9.25 -4.33 8.35
N ALA A 209 -8.32 -3.99 7.48
CA ALA A 209 -7.20 -4.86 7.11
C ALA A 209 -5.89 -4.12 7.44
N GLY A 210 -5.39 -3.35 6.47
CA GLY A 210 -4.22 -2.49 6.66
C GLY A 210 -4.45 -1.28 7.55
N GLY A 211 -5.65 -0.69 7.50
CA GLY A 211 -6.01 0.50 8.29
C GLY A 211 -5.44 1.83 7.80
N THR A 212 -4.63 1.83 6.75
CA THR A 212 -3.88 3.01 6.28
C THR A 212 -4.77 4.17 5.80
N ASP A 213 -6.01 3.88 5.36
CA ASP A 213 -6.99 4.91 5.01
C ASP A 213 -8.02 5.10 6.14
N LEU A 214 -8.56 4.00 6.70
CA LEU A 214 -9.55 4.04 7.79
C LEU A 214 -9.06 4.87 8.99
N ALA A 215 -7.78 4.76 9.35
CA ALA A 215 -7.20 5.51 10.45
C ALA A 215 -7.24 7.04 10.23
N LEU A 216 -7.30 7.51 8.98
CA LEU A 216 -7.41 8.93 8.66
C LEU A 216 -8.78 9.52 9.03
N GLU A 217 -9.83 8.70 9.16
CA GLU A 217 -11.09 9.15 9.77
C GLU A 217 -10.85 9.65 11.20
N VAL A 218 -9.97 8.98 11.94
CA VAL A 218 -9.61 9.33 13.32
C VAL A 218 -8.58 10.45 13.35
N THR A 219 -7.43 10.26 12.69
CA THR A 219 -6.27 11.14 12.86
C THR A 219 -6.38 12.46 12.12
N GLN A 220 -7.05 12.48 10.95
CA GLN A 220 -7.20 13.67 10.13
C GLN A 220 -8.60 14.27 10.24
N GLN A 221 -9.64 13.44 10.21
CA GLN A 221 -11.03 13.91 10.25
C GLN A 221 -11.61 14.01 11.67
N ARG A 222 -10.87 13.54 12.69
CA ARG A 222 -11.27 13.60 14.11
C ARG A 222 -12.63 12.95 14.39
N ARG A 223 -12.93 11.87 13.67
CA ARG A 223 -14.12 11.03 13.86
C ARG A 223 -13.74 9.83 14.72
N SER A 224 -14.65 9.39 15.58
CA SER A 224 -14.47 8.18 16.36
C SER A 224 -14.85 6.94 15.56
N ILE A 225 -14.16 5.83 15.82
CA ILE A 225 -14.56 4.50 15.34
C ILE A 225 -14.86 3.66 16.57
N GLU A 226 -16.13 3.34 16.76
CA GLU A 226 -16.60 2.64 17.96
C GLU A 226 -16.34 1.14 17.90
N GLN A 227 -16.47 0.53 16.71
CA GLN A 227 -16.32 -0.91 16.51
C GLN A 227 -15.53 -1.23 15.24
N ILE A 228 -14.68 -2.26 15.32
CA ILE A 228 -13.87 -2.73 14.21
C ILE A 228 -14.01 -4.24 14.03
N ILE A 229 -14.13 -4.68 12.76
CA ILE A 229 -13.92 -6.06 12.35
C ILE A 229 -12.62 -6.14 11.56
N ASP A 230 -11.60 -6.78 12.13
CA ASP A 230 -10.31 -7.00 11.49
C ASP A 230 -10.32 -8.24 10.60
N VAL A 231 -10.40 -8.02 9.29
CA VAL A 231 -10.42 -9.06 8.25
C VAL A 231 -9.02 -9.58 7.88
N SER A 232 -7.96 -9.14 8.57
CA SER A 232 -6.60 -9.68 8.35
C SER A 232 -6.41 -11.09 8.90
N GLY A 233 -7.39 -11.64 9.62
CA GLY A 233 -7.40 -13.04 10.09
C GLY A 233 -8.13 -14.02 9.17
N VAL A 234 -8.89 -13.54 8.18
CA VAL A 234 -9.76 -14.38 7.34
C VAL A 234 -8.92 -15.12 6.30
N LYS A 235 -8.69 -16.41 6.51
CA LYS A 235 -7.77 -17.24 5.70
C LYS A 235 -8.03 -17.14 4.20
N GLU A 236 -9.29 -17.16 3.78
CA GLU A 236 -9.71 -17.13 2.38
C GLU A 236 -9.37 -15.81 1.65
N MET A 237 -8.96 -14.78 2.41
CA MET A 237 -8.60 -13.44 1.93
C MET A 237 -7.08 -13.17 1.99
N LEU A 238 -6.26 -14.13 2.40
CA LEU A 238 -4.82 -13.96 2.65
C LEU A 238 -3.92 -14.59 1.59
N ASP A 239 -4.48 -15.35 0.64
CA ASP A 239 -3.71 -16.09 -0.36
C ASP A 239 -3.85 -15.50 -1.77
N ILE A 240 -2.83 -15.75 -2.59
CA ILE A 240 -2.88 -15.55 -4.04
C ILE A 240 -2.91 -16.93 -4.70
N THR A 241 -4.00 -17.24 -5.41
CA THR A 241 -4.22 -18.58 -5.99
C THR A 241 -4.40 -18.51 -7.50
N PRO A 242 -3.76 -19.40 -8.28
CA PRO A 242 -4.02 -19.52 -9.71
C PRO A 242 -5.46 -19.98 -9.97
N THR A 243 -6.04 -19.51 -11.06
CA THR A 243 -7.33 -19.97 -11.59
C THR A 243 -7.14 -20.47 -13.02
N VAL A 244 -8.20 -21.04 -13.62
CA VAL A 244 -8.19 -21.51 -15.01
C VAL A 244 -7.82 -20.37 -15.99
N SER A 245 -8.26 -19.14 -15.72
CA SER A 245 -8.10 -17.99 -16.62
C SER A 245 -7.08 -16.95 -16.13
N GLY A 246 -6.53 -17.10 -14.94
CA GLY A 246 -5.79 -16.02 -14.28
C GLY A 246 -5.41 -16.32 -12.85
N TRP A 247 -5.70 -15.36 -11.99
CA TRP A 247 -5.31 -15.33 -10.59
C TRP A 247 -6.44 -14.75 -9.75
N ARG A 248 -6.64 -15.31 -8.56
CA ARG A 248 -7.46 -14.76 -7.49
C ARG A 248 -6.52 -14.30 -6.37
N ILE A 249 -6.51 -13.00 -6.10
CA ILE A 249 -5.68 -12.34 -5.10
C ILE A 249 -6.58 -11.98 -3.91
N GLY A 250 -6.34 -12.58 -2.75
CA GLY A 250 -7.09 -12.29 -1.53
C GLY A 250 -7.07 -10.79 -1.17
N ALA A 251 -8.22 -10.26 -0.75
CA ALA A 251 -8.38 -8.83 -0.51
C ALA A 251 -7.60 -8.30 0.71
N SER A 252 -7.17 -9.19 1.62
CA SER A 252 -6.37 -8.86 2.80
C SER A 252 -4.86 -9.10 2.59
N VAL A 253 -4.41 -9.51 1.41
CA VAL A 253 -2.98 -9.67 1.10
C VAL A 253 -2.28 -8.30 1.22
N PRO A 254 -1.19 -8.20 2.02
CA PRO A 254 -0.41 -6.97 2.12
C PRO A 254 0.17 -6.53 0.77
N MET A 255 0.20 -5.22 0.53
CA MET A 255 0.58 -4.64 -0.76
C MET A 255 2.02 -4.97 -1.16
N ASN A 256 2.93 -5.19 -0.22
CA ASN A 256 4.29 -5.64 -0.55
C ASN A 256 4.29 -7.05 -1.18
N GLN A 257 3.45 -7.98 -0.71
CA GLN A 257 3.33 -9.31 -1.33
C GLN A 257 2.58 -9.23 -2.68
N VAL A 258 1.58 -8.36 -2.77
CA VAL A 258 0.94 -8.04 -4.06
C VAL A 258 1.98 -7.48 -5.04
N HIS A 259 2.89 -6.62 -4.58
CA HIS A 259 3.94 -6.05 -5.41
C HIS A 259 4.86 -7.13 -5.99
N ASP A 260 5.36 -8.04 -5.16
CA ASP A 260 6.21 -9.14 -5.61
C ASP A 260 5.50 -10.01 -6.68
N PHE A 261 4.24 -10.39 -6.41
CA PHE A 261 3.41 -11.12 -7.35
C PHE A 261 3.20 -10.36 -8.68
N MET A 262 2.89 -9.07 -8.59
CA MET A 262 2.64 -8.23 -9.77
C MET A 262 3.92 -7.97 -10.57
N ARG A 263 5.08 -7.88 -9.93
CA ARG A 263 6.38 -7.78 -10.62
C ARG A 263 6.64 -9.04 -11.45
N GLU A 264 6.34 -10.21 -10.91
CA GLU A 264 6.53 -11.50 -11.60
C GLU A 264 5.57 -11.68 -12.78
N HIS A 265 4.27 -11.44 -12.57
CA HIS A 265 3.24 -11.81 -13.55
C HIS A 265 2.72 -10.65 -14.41
N PHE A 266 2.93 -9.41 -13.98
CA PHE A 266 2.50 -8.18 -14.63
C PHE A 266 3.60 -7.10 -14.57
N PRO A 267 4.81 -7.36 -15.11
CA PRO A 267 6.00 -6.53 -14.88
C PRO A 267 5.85 -5.05 -15.27
N THR A 268 4.91 -4.75 -16.16
CA THR A 268 4.56 -3.38 -16.57
C THR A 268 3.89 -2.55 -15.47
N THR A 269 3.57 -3.16 -14.33
CA THR A 269 2.90 -2.54 -13.18
C THR A 269 3.85 -2.22 -12.03
N ASP A 270 5.09 -2.75 -12.07
CA ASP A 270 6.08 -2.68 -10.99
C ASP A 270 6.29 -1.25 -10.49
N GLU A 271 6.56 -0.31 -11.41
CA GLU A 271 6.78 1.12 -11.11
C GLU A 271 5.59 1.75 -10.35
N ILE A 272 4.36 1.41 -10.72
CA ILE A 272 3.18 2.00 -10.08
C ILE A 272 3.06 1.50 -8.66
N ILE A 273 3.23 0.20 -8.45
CA ILE A 273 3.05 -0.44 -7.14
C ILE A 273 4.17 0.00 -6.20
N GLU A 274 5.40 0.09 -6.69
CA GLU A 274 6.54 0.67 -5.96
C GLU A 274 6.27 2.10 -5.48
N ARG A 275 5.49 2.87 -6.25
CA ARG A 275 5.11 4.25 -5.95
C ARG A 275 3.78 4.38 -5.18
N LEU A 276 3.19 3.27 -4.70
CA LEU A 276 2.01 3.30 -3.83
C LEU A 276 2.42 3.52 -2.39
N GLY A 277 2.36 4.79 -1.96
CA GLY A 277 2.87 5.21 -0.66
C GLY A 277 4.35 4.85 -0.50
N SER A 278 4.79 4.73 0.74
CA SER A 278 6.10 4.18 1.11
C SER A 278 6.00 2.71 1.56
N LEU A 279 7.15 2.06 1.81
CA LEU A 279 7.18 0.70 2.36
C LEU A 279 6.39 0.57 3.68
N THR A 280 6.39 1.59 4.54
CA THR A 280 5.59 1.59 5.78
C THR A 280 4.09 1.49 5.51
N ILE A 281 3.61 2.08 4.41
CA ILE A 281 2.23 1.96 3.94
C ILE A 281 2.04 0.57 3.32
N ARG A 282 2.92 0.13 2.42
CA ARG A 282 2.77 -1.15 1.70
C ARG A 282 2.85 -2.40 2.56
N HIS A 283 3.55 -2.35 3.69
CA HIS A 283 3.56 -3.44 4.67
C HIS A 283 2.20 -3.69 5.33
N ARG A 284 1.27 -2.74 5.21
CA ARG A 284 -0.06 -2.80 5.81
C ARG A 284 -1.19 -2.72 4.81
N ALA A 285 -1.12 -1.78 3.86
CA ALA A 285 -2.16 -1.55 2.86
C ALA A 285 -2.51 -2.84 2.11
N THR A 286 -3.75 -2.98 1.68
CA THR A 286 -4.23 -4.12 0.89
C THR A 286 -5.04 -3.63 -0.30
N LEU A 287 -5.19 -4.47 -1.33
CA LEU A 287 -6.04 -4.14 -2.47
C LEU A 287 -7.51 -3.94 -2.04
N GLY A 288 -8.01 -4.81 -1.16
CA GLY A 288 -9.37 -4.70 -0.62
C GLY A 288 -9.60 -3.39 0.12
N GLY A 289 -8.65 -2.97 0.96
CA GLY A 289 -8.71 -1.68 1.65
C GLY A 289 -8.70 -0.49 0.70
N SER A 290 -7.83 -0.53 -0.32
CA SER A 290 -7.75 0.54 -1.33
C SER A 290 -9.04 0.68 -2.15
N LEU A 291 -9.68 -0.44 -2.50
CA LEU A 291 -10.91 -0.46 -3.30
C LEU A 291 -12.15 -0.18 -2.46
N GLY A 292 -12.18 -0.63 -1.21
CA GLY A 292 -13.31 -0.40 -0.28
C GLY A 292 -13.59 1.07 -0.04
N HIS A 293 -12.56 1.93 -0.16
CA HIS A 293 -12.70 3.38 0.02
C HIS A 293 -13.02 4.16 -1.26
N ALA A 294 -12.87 3.55 -2.43
CA ALA A 294 -13.18 4.16 -3.72
C ALA A 294 -12.58 5.58 -3.92
N SER A 295 -11.31 5.77 -3.57
CA SER A 295 -10.62 7.04 -3.82
C SER A 295 -10.61 7.37 -5.32
N PRO A 296 -11.06 8.56 -5.74
CA PRO A 296 -11.18 8.93 -7.17
C PRO A 296 -9.84 9.16 -7.86
N ILE A 297 -8.78 9.19 -7.07
CA ILE A 297 -7.39 9.45 -7.44
C ILE A 297 -6.51 8.27 -7.03
N GLY A 298 -7.14 7.15 -6.67
CA GLY A 298 -6.45 5.90 -6.38
C GLY A 298 -5.88 5.29 -7.65
N ASP A 299 -4.63 4.86 -7.56
CA ASP A 299 -3.87 4.21 -8.63
C ASP A 299 -4.38 2.79 -8.95
N ILE A 300 -4.99 2.12 -7.96
CA ILE A 300 -5.42 0.71 -8.06
C ILE A 300 -6.59 0.53 -9.02
N ALA A 301 -7.61 1.40 -8.99
CA ALA A 301 -8.78 1.21 -9.85
C ALA A 301 -8.42 1.30 -11.36
N PRO A 302 -7.68 2.33 -11.84
CA PRO A 302 -7.20 2.36 -13.21
C PRO A 302 -6.35 1.13 -13.58
N LEU A 303 -5.48 0.68 -12.68
CA LEU A 303 -4.68 -0.55 -12.86
C LEU A 303 -5.56 -1.79 -13.09
N LEU A 304 -6.57 -2.00 -12.25
CA LEU A 304 -7.45 -3.15 -12.42
C LEU A 304 -8.27 -3.05 -13.71
N ILE A 305 -8.78 -1.87 -14.05
CA ILE A 305 -9.52 -1.67 -15.31
C ILE A 305 -8.63 -2.02 -16.51
N SER A 306 -7.38 -1.52 -16.57
CA SER A 306 -6.50 -1.79 -17.73
C SER A 306 -6.12 -3.26 -17.85
N LEU A 307 -6.10 -4.00 -16.75
CA LEU A 307 -5.87 -5.44 -16.76
C LEU A 307 -7.14 -6.28 -16.99
N ASN A 308 -8.31 -5.67 -17.21
CA ASN A 308 -9.62 -6.35 -17.18
C ASN A 308 -9.83 -7.18 -15.90
N GLY A 309 -9.35 -6.64 -14.77
CA GLY A 309 -9.53 -7.21 -13.46
C GLY A 309 -10.97 -7.07 -12.96
N HIS A 310 -11.35 -7.93 -12.01
CA HIS A 310 -12.65 -7.90 -11.36
C HIS A 310 -12.52 -7.88 -9.84
N ILE A 311 -13.49 -7.28 -9.18
CA ILE A 311 -13.60 -7.21 -7.72
C ILE A 311 -14.61 -8.27 -7.29
N GLU A 312 -14.17 -9.22 -6.47
CA GLU A 312 -15.03 -10.24 -5.86
C GLU A 312 -15.65 -9.67 -4.58
N VAL A 313 -16.97 -9.54 -4.61
CA VAL A 313 -17.79 -9.15 -3.46
C VAL A 313 -18.48 -10.39 -2.91
N ASP A 314 -18.45 -10.56 -1.60
CA ASP A 314 -18.97 -11.71 -0.86
C ASP A 314 -19.98 -11.24 0.20
N ASP A 315 -21.04 -11.99 0.43
CA ASP A 315 -22.05 -11.78 1.47
C ASP A 315 -22.10 -12.89 2.53
N GLY A 316 -21.21 -13.88 2.44
CA GLY A 316 -21.15 -15.06 3.29
C GLY A 316 -21.83 -16.29 2.71
N GLU A 317 -22.69 -16.12 1.70
CA GLU A 317 -23.40 -17.19 1.00
C GLU A 317 -22.85 -17.35 -0.42
N GLN A 318 -22.84 -16.26 -1.18
CA GLN A 318 -22.45 -16.20 -2.59
C GLN A 318 -21.36 -15.14 -2.83
N THR A 319 -20.67 -15.29 -3.95
CA THR A 319 -19.73 -14.29 -4.45
C THR A 319 -20.21 -13.73 -5.79
N THR A 320 -19.94 -12.46 -6.05
CA THR A 320 -20.24 -11.79 -7.31
C THR A 320 -19.03 -10.99 -7.78
N LEU A 321 -18.74 -11.06 -9.07
CA LEU A 321 -17.65 -10.30 -9.70
C LEU A 321 -18.19 -9.01 -10.31
N TYR A 322 -17.53 -7.90 -10.02
CA TYR A 322 -17.82 -6.59 -10.62
C TYR A 322 -16.60 -6.05 -11.35
N ALA A 323 -16.81 -5.43 -12.51
CA ALA A 323 -15.79 -4.58 -13.09
C ALA A 323 -15.55 -3.37 -12.16
N PRO A 324 -14.32 -2.83 -12.03
CA PRO A 324 -14.06 -1.71 -11.13
C PRO A 324 -14.91 -0.47 -11.44
N GLU A 325 -15.21 -0.20 -12.71
CA GLU A 325 -16.07 0.91 -13.13
C GLU A 325 -17.55 0.78 -12.73
N ASP A 326 -18.02 -0.45 -12.53
CA ASP A 326 -19.37 -0.79 -12.08
C ASP A 326 -19.45 -0.85 -10.55
N TYR A 327 -18.35 -1.29 -9.90
CA TYR A 327 -18.25 -1.33 -8.44
C TYR A 327 -18.13 0.06 -7.81
N ILE A 328 -17.31 0.94 -8.39
CA ILE A 328 -17.13 2.33 -7.92
C ILE A 328 -18.22 3.19 -8.58
N THR A 329 -19.24 3.55 -7.83
CA THR A 329 -20.43 4.23 -8.37
C THR A 329 -20.25 5.74 -8.41
N GLY A 330 -19.49 6.32 -7.49
CA GLY A 330 -19.30 7.77 -7.34
C GLY A 330 -18.03 8.16 -6.59
N TYR A 331 -17.99 9.40 -6.08
CA TYR A 331 -16.85 9.91 -5.31
C TYR A 331 -16.84 9.25 -3.92
N ARG A 332 -15.87 8.35 -3.67
CA ARG A 332 -15.82 7.53 -2.43
C ARG A 332 -17.09 6.72 -2.17
N GLU A 333 -17.79 6.34 -3.23
CA GLU A 333 -19.02 5.55 -3.19
C GLU A 333 -18.81 4.23 -3.93
N THR A 334 -19.31 3.15 -3.32
CA THR A 334 -19.24 1.80 -3.88
C THR A 334 -20.62 1.15 -3.94
N LEU A 335 -20.74 0.06 -4.69
CA LEU A 335 -21.93 -0.79 -4.73
C LEU A 335 -22.10 -1.66 -3.47
N LEU A 336 -21.13 -1.65 -2.55
CA LEU A 336 -21.06 -2.58 -1.43
C LEU A 336 -22.26 -2.39 -0.48
N LYS A 337 -23.02 -3.46 -0.22
CA LYS A 337 -24.11 -3.46 0.76
C LYS A 337 -23.57 -3.65 2.19
N PRO A 338 -24.33 -3.28 3.24
CA PRO A 338 -23.87 -3.39 4.62
C PRO A 338 -23.40 -4.79 5.05
N ASN A 339 -24.04 -5.85 4.55
CA ASN A 339 -23.68 -7.24 4.85
C ASN A 339 -22.55 -7.80 3.96
N GLN A 340 -22.04 -7.03 3.01
CA GLN A 340 -21.03 -7.49 2.05
C GLN A 340 -19.61 -7.02 2.41
N TRP A 341 -18.62 -7.68 1.81
CA TRP A 341 -17.21 -7.28 1.83
C TRP A 341 -16.53 -7.63 0.50
N ILE A 342 -15.38 -7.01 0.24
CA ILE A 342 -14.50 -7.45 -0.86
C ILE A 342 -13.69 -8.64 -0.34
N SER A 343 -13.82 -9.80 -0.96
CA SER A 343 -13.10 -11.03 -0.59
C SER A 343 -11.81 -11.22 -1.39
N ALA A 344 -11.81 -10.83 -2.68
CA ALA A 344 -10.66 -10.98 -3.56
C ALA A 344 -10.71 -10.06 -4.79
N ILE A 345 -9.59 -10.03 -5.51
CA ILE A 345 -9.43 -9.39 -6.81
C ILE A 345 -9.06 -10.50 -7.81
N HIS A 346 -9.70 -10.51 -8.97
CA HIS A 346 -9.40 -11.45 -10.06
C HIS A 346 -8.66 -10.74 -11.18
N LEU A 347 -7.52 -11.27 -11.59
CA LEU A 347 -6.74 -10.77 -12.73
C LEU A 347 -6.56 -11.86 -13.79
N PRO A 348 -6.94 -11.62 -15.06
CA PRO A 348 -6.67 -12.57 -16.14
C PRO A 348 -5.17 -12.61 -16.47
N ARG A 349 -4.72 -13.70 -17.10
CA ARG A 349 -3.37 -13.73 -17.69
C ARG A 349 -3.28 -12.78 -18.88
N LEU A 350 -2.15 -12.08 -19.01
CA LEU A 350 -1.87 -11.34 -20.23
C LEU A 350 -1.45 -12.30 -21.33
N ALA A 351 -2.12 -12.23 -22.48
CA ALA A 351 -1.73 -12.95 -23.68
C ALA A 351 -0.46 -12.34 -24.30
N PRO A 352 0.37 -13.11 -25.01
CA PRO A 352 1.62 -12.62 -25.59
C PRO A 352 1.47 -11.43 -26.55
N ASN A 353 0.30 -11.27 -27.16
CA ASN A 353 -0.02 -10.19 -28.08
C ASN A 353 -0.72 -8.99 -27.40
N GLN A 354 -0.78 -8.97 -26.07
CA GLN A 354 -1.24 -7.82 -25.30
C GLN A 354 -0.08 -6.90 -24.95
N HIS A 355 -0.23 -5.62 -25.30
CA HIS A 355 0.66 -4.55 -24.94
C HIS A 355 0.02 -3.75 -23.81
N HIS A 356 0.50 -3.96 -22.58
CA HIS A 356 0.03 -3.27 -21.39
C HIS A 356 1.05 -2.24 -20.92
N ALA A 357 0.57 -1.07 -20.49
CA ALA A 357 1.35 -0.15 -19.69
C ALA A 357 0.43 0.63 -18.75
N ILE A 358 0.98 1.07 -17.63
CA ILE A 358 0.32 1.99 -16.73
C ILE A 358 1.30 3.08 -16.29
N TYR A 359 0.82 4.32 -16.25
CA TYR A 359 1.62 5.49 -15.92
C TYR A 359 1.01 6.26 -14.76
N LYS A 360 1.84 6.65 -13.79
CA LYS A 360 1.49 7.56 -12.70
C LYS A 360 2.31 8.83 -12.84
N ILE A 361 1.62 9.96 -12.98
CA ILE A 361 2.24 11.28 -12.92
C ILE A 361 1.79 11.95 -11.63
N SER A 362 2.76 12.43 -10.86
CA SER A 362 2.60 13.09 -9.56
C SER A 362 3.64 14.22 -9.45
N LYS A 363 3.55 15.08 -8.42
CA LYS A 363 4.51 16.19 -8.25
C LYS A 363 5.84 15.69 -7.71
N ARG A 364 5.79 14.70 -6.81
CA ARG A 364 6.95 13.96 -6.30
C ARG A 364 6.90 12.53 -6.84
N TYR A 365 8.06 11.95 -7.12
CA TYR A 365 8.15 10.59 -7.66
C TYR A 365 7.60 9.55 -6.67
N GLU A 366 8.08 9.60 -5.43
CA GLU A 366 7.71 8.71 -4.33
C GLU A 366 6.59 9.28 -3.47
N ASP A 367 5.80 8.39 -2.87
CA ASP A 367 4.87 8.70 -1.78
C ASP A 367 3.94 9.91 -2.06
N ASP A 368 3.48 10.06 -3.29
CA ASP A 368 2.62 11.16 -3.71
C ASP A 368 1.34 10.65 -4.38
N ILE A 369 0.30 11.45 -4.26
CA ILE A 369 -1.00 11.21 -4.84
C ILE A 369 -0.92 11.50 -6.34
N ALA A 370 -1.51 10.62 -7.15
CA ALA A 370 -1.53 10.80 -8.59
C ALA A 370 -2.24 12.10 -9.01
N THR A 371 -1.59 12.84 -9.90
CA THR A 371 -2.22 13.85 -10.75
C THR A 371 -3.05 13.16 -11.83
N VAL A 372 -2.44 12.21 -12.54
CA VAL A 372 -3.09 11.31 -13.50
C VAL A 372 -2.46 9.93 -13.37
N ALA A 373 -3.32 8.92 -13.26
CA ALA A 373 -2.95 7.53 -13.52
C ALA A 373 -3.60 7.13 -14.85
N LEU A 374 -2.85 6.60 -15.82
CA LEU A 374 -3.38 6.15 -17.12
C LEU A 374 -2.94 4.71 -17.37
N GLY A 375 -3.89 3.79 -17.41
CA GLY A 375 -3.67 2.40 -17.81
C GLY A 375 -4.11 2.17 -19.26
N ILE A 376 -3.31 1.45 -20.03
CA ILE A 376 -3.58 1.12 -21.43
C ILE A 376 -3.28 -0.35 -21.64
N ASN A 377 -4.20 -1.08 -22.28
CA ASN A 377 -4.00 -2.45 -22.71
C ASN A 377 -4.53 -2.62 -24.12
N MET A 378 -3.68 -3.02 -25.06
CA MET A 378 -4.07 -3.26 -26.44
C MET A 378 -3.70 -4.68 -26.87
N THR A 379 -4.68 -5.42 -27.37
CA THR A 379 -4.46 -6.73 -28.01
C THR A 379 -4.22 -6.50 -29.49
N ILE A 380 -3.03 -6.82 -30.00
CA ILE A 380 -2.68 -6.66 -31.42
C ILE A 380 -2.88 -8.01 -32.13
N GLY A 381 -3.67 -8.01 -33.19
CA GLY A 381 -3.89 -9.18 -34.04
C GLY A 381 -2.71 -9.47 -34.95
N SER A 382 -2.66 -10.68 -35.51
CA SER A 382 -1.68 -11.07 -36.54
C SER A 382 -1.77 -10.23 -37.81
N ASP A 383 -2.89 -9.55 -38.06
CA ASP A 383 -3.11 -8.58 -39.13
C ASP A 383 -2.61 -7.16 -38.78
N ASN A 384 -1.86 -7.02 -37.67
CA ASN A 384 -1.35 -5.77 -37.13
C ASN A 384 -2.44 -4.73 -36.81
N ARG A 385 -3.64 -5.21 -36.48
CA ARG A 385 -4.78 -4.37 -36.06
C ARG A 385 -5.09 -4.57 -34.59
N VAL A 386 -5.52 -3.49 -33.92
CA VAL A 386 -5.96 -3.54 -32.52
C VAL A 386 -7.30 -4.29 -32.45
N LYS A 387 -7.31 -5.46 -31.80
CA LYS A 387 -8.51 -6.31 -31.63
C LYS A 387 -9.31 -5.94 -30.40
N ALA A 388 -8.63 -5.53 -29.34
CA ALA A 388 -9.22 -5.02 -28.12
C ALA A 388 -8.35 -3.87 -27.61
N CYS A 389 -8.99 -2.87 -27.02
CA CYS A 389 -8.33 -1.72 -26.42
C CYS A 389 -9.06 -1.41 -25.12
N VAL A 390 -8.31 -1.29 -24.03
CA VAL A 390 -8.79 -0.77 -22.75
C VAL A 390 -7.93 0.42 -22.39
N ILE A 391 -8.59 1.57 -22.14
CA ILE A 391 -7.92 2.78 -21.67
C ILE A 391 -8.63 3.21 -20.39
N SER A 392 -7.90 3.20 -19.28
CA SER A 392 -8.42 3.57 -17.96
C SER A 392 -7.68 4.78 -17.41
N ALA A 393 -8.37 5.60 -16.61
CA ALA A 393 -7.77 6.79 -16.05
C ALA A 393 -8.28 7.12 -14.65
N GLY A 394 -7.35 7.53 -13.78
CA GLY A 394 -7.62 8.14 -12.47
C GLY A 394 -7.22 9.62 -12.47
N GLY A 395 -7.86 10.43 -11.63
CA GLY A 395 -7.59 11.88 -11.59
C GLY A 395 -8.11 12.66 -12.81
N VAL A 396 -8.94 12.06 -13.66
CA VAL A 396 -9.53 12.74 -14.84
C VAL A 396 -11.04 13.02 -14.71
N ALA A 397 -11.66 12.52 -13.64
CA ALA A 397 -13.08 12.66 -13.34
C ALA A 397 -13.32 12.53 -11.83
N ALA A 398 -14.59 12.51 -11.40
CA ALA A 398 -15.00 12.32 -10.00
C ALA A 398 -14.75 10.90 -9.47
N LYS A 399 -14.47 9.93 -10.36
CA LYS A 399 -14.02 8.56 -10.06
C LYS A 399 -13.01 8.11 -11.11
N SER A 400 -12.34 6.98 -10.87
CA SER A 400 -11.57 6.31 -11.92
C SER A 400 -12.51 5.76 -12.99
N VAL A 401 -12.14 5.95 -14.26
CA VAL A 401 -13.02 5.69 -15.40
C VAL A 401 -12.33 4.89 -16.49
N ARG A 402 -13.14 4.17 -17.26
CA ARG A 402 -12.77 3.59 -18.55
C ARG A 402 -13.16 4.55 -19.67
N LEU A 403 -12.22 4.89 -20.55
CA LEU A 403 -12.35 5.90 -21.61
C LEU A 403 -12.73 5.23 -22.94
N ARG A 404 -13.94 4.66 -23.02
CA ARG A 404 -14.42 3.86 -24.16
C ARG A 404 -14.37 4.61 -25.49
N GLU A 405 -14.67 5.90 -25.48
CA GLU A 405 -14.63 6.76 -26.65
C GLU A 405 -13.22 6.91 -27.22
N LEU A 406 -12.17 6.78 -26.39
CA LEU A 406 -10.79 6.73 -26.89
C LEU A 406 -10.43 5.33 -27.42
N GLU A 407 -10.96 4.26 -26.82
CA GLU A 407 -10.75 2.88 -27.27
C GLU A 407 -11.25 2.69 -28.73
N GLU A 408 -12.42 3.24 -29.05
CA GLU A 408 -13.02 3.24 -30.40
C GLU A 408 -12.13 3.84 -31.49
N VAL A 409 -11.22 4.74 -31.12
CA VAL A 409 -10.27 5.33 -32.09
C VAL A 409 -9.32 4.26 -32.63
N PHE A 410 -8.94 3.29 -31.79
CA PHE A 410 -7.94 2.28 -32.09
C PHE A 410 -8.54 0.96 -32.58
N VAL A 411 -9.67 0.51 -32.01
CA VAL A 411 -10.25 -0.81 -32.32
C VAL A 411 -10.50 -0.98 -33.82
N GLY A 412 -10.04 -2.12 -34.35
CA GLY A 412 -10.12 -2.48 -35.76
C GLY A 412 -9.09 -1.79 -36.66
N LYS A 413 -8.25 -0.90 -36.16
CA LYS A 413 -7.26 -0.13 -36.94
C LYS A 413 -5.83 -0.53 -36.57
N PRO A 414 -4.83 -0.27 -37.44
CA PRO A 414 -3.43 -0.44 -37.08
C PRO A 414 -2.99 0.62 -36.07
N LEU A 415 -2.16 0.23 -35.10
CA LEU A 415 -1.58 1.15 -34.11
C LEU A 415 -0.50 2.02 -34.80
N THR A 416 -0.87 3.25 -35.12
CA THR A 416 -0.02 4.19 -35.88
C THR A 416 -0.05 5.58 -35.25
N LEU A 417 0.99 6.38 -35.49
CA LEU A 417 1.07 7.75 -34.98
C LEU A 417 -0.15 8.63 -35.38
N PRO A 418 -0.71 8.57 -36.61
CA PRO A 418 -1.94 9.27 -36.93
C PRO A 418 -3.14 8.87 -36.06
N MET A 419 -3.27 7.60 -35.65
CA MET A 419 -4.33 7.17 -34.74
C MET A 419 -4.11 7.69 -33.31
N VAL A 420 -2.85 7.76 -32.87
CA VAL A 420 -2.48 8.41 -31.61
C VAL A 420 -2.87 9.89 -31.64
N HIS A 421 -2.54 10.63 -32.70
CA HIS A 421 -2.93 12.04 -32.86
C HIS A 421 -4.45 12.22 -32.86
N ALA A 422 -5.19 11.33 -33.53
CA ALA A 422 -6.66 11.35 -33.51
C ALA A 422 -7.21 11.14 -32.09
N ALA A 423 -6.66 10.19 -31.33
CA ALA A 423 -7.03 9.97 -29.94
C ALA A 423 -6.70 11.19 -29.06
N GLN A 424 -5.51 11.78 -29.23
CA GLN A 424 -5.09 12.99 -28.52
C GLN A 424 -6.06 14.15 -28.75
N GLN A 425 -6.52 14.36 -29.99
CA GLN A 425 -7.50 15.40 -30.32
C GLN A 425 -8.87 15.15 -29.68
N LYS A 426 -9.24 13.88 -29.45
CA LYS A 426 -10.50 13.49 -28.80
C LYS A 426 -10.46 13.64 -27.28
N VAL A 427 -9.29 13.56 -26.63
CA VAL A 427 -9.15 13.64 -25.15
C VAL A 427 -9.96 14.79 -24.50
N PRO A 428 -9.89 16.05 -24.96
CA PRO A 428 -10.62 17.16 -24.33
C PRO A 428 -12.15 17.03 -24.38
N GLN A 429 -12.68 16.14 -25.23
CA GLN A 429 -14.11 15.86 -25.38
C GLN A 429 -14.55 14.69 -24.49
N VAL A 430 -13.60 13.84 -24.07
CA VAL A 430 -13.88 12.59 -23.33
C VAL A 430 -13.68 12.76 -21.83
N ILE A 431 -12.75 13.63 -21.40
CA ILE A 431 -12.48 13.86 -19.98
C ILE A 431 -12.78 15.31 -19.58
N SER A 432 -13.19 15.49 -18.33
CA SER A 432 -13.47 16.81 -17.74
C SER A 432 -12.88 16.90 -16.33
N PRO A 433 -11.53 16.91 -16.22
CA PRO A 433 -10.87 16.94 -14.91
C PRO A 433 -11.11 18.26 -14.18
N LEU A 434 -11.17 18.19 -12.85
CA LEU A 434 -11.15 19.35 -11.98
C LEU A 434 -9.71 19.89 -11.80
N SER A 435 -9.57 21.20 -11.67
CA SER A 435 -8.34 21.83 -11.20
C SER A 435 -8.26 21.76 -9.68
N ASP A 436 -7.10 21.45 -9.13
CA ASP A 436 -6.84 21.48 -7.69
C ASP A 436 -5.35 21.67 -7.37
N VAL A 437 -4.97 21.48 -6.10
CA VAL A 437 -3.59 21.61 -5.61
C VAL A 437 -2.58 20.68 -6.29
N ARG A 438 -3.01 19.61 -6.98
CA ARG A 438 -2.13 18.66 -7.68
C ARG A 438 -1.85 19.11 -9.10
N ALA A 439 -2.86 19.59 -9.82
CA ALA A 439 -2.69 20.19 -11.15
C ALA A 439 -3.94 20.90 -11.66
N SER A 440 -3.74 21.75 -12.67
CA SER A 440 -4.84 22.31 -13.47
C SER A 440 -5.50 21.25 -14.36
N SER A 441 -6.77 21.48 -14.67
CA SER A 441 -7.55 20.68 -15.64
C SER A 441 -6.84 20.58 -17.00
N ALA A 442 -6.34 21.72 -17.51
CA ALA A 442 -5.61 21.77 -18.78
C ALA A 442 -4.33 20.91 -18.78
N TYR A 443 -3.58 20.91 -17.66
CA TYR A 443 -2.40 20.07 -17.53
C TYR A 443 -2.76 18.58 -17.52
N ARG A 444 -3.82 18.18 -16.82
CA ARG A 444 -4.31 16.79 -16.79
C ARG A 444 -4.73 16.30 -18.18
N VAL A 445 -5.43 17.14 -18.95
CA VAL A 445 -5.77 16.85 -20.36
C VAL A 445 -4.50 16.62 -21.18
N ARG A 446 -3.52 17.52 -21.06
CA ARG A 446 -2.25 17.41 -21.79
C ARG A 446 -1.46 16.16 -21.38
N LEU A 447 -1.49 15.78 -20.10
CA LEU A 447 -0.86 14.56 -19.62
C LEU A 447 -1.44 13.33 -20.31
N VAL A 448 -2.77 13.16 -20.33
CA VAL A 448 -3.41 12.02 -20.99
C VAL A 448 -3.01 11.95 -22.47
N GLN A 449 -3.03 13.08 -23.18
CA GLN A 449 -2.58 13.15 -24.58
C GLN A 449 -1.13 12.66 -24.75
N ASN A 450 -0.21 13.15 -23.91
CA ASN A 450 1.20 12.79 -24.01
C ASN A 450 1.47 11.34 -23.60
N LEU A 451 0.73 10.80 -22.63
CA LEU A 451 0.85 9.42 -22.18
C LEU A 451 0.36 8.41 -23.24
N LEU A 452 -0.67 8.75 -24.02
CA LEU A 452 -1.06 7.96 -25.21
C LEU A 452 0.10 7.86 -26.22
N GLN A 453 0.80 8.97 -26.45
CA GLN A 453 1.97 8.98 -27.32
C GLN A 453 3.16 8.23 -26.73
N ARG A 454 3.40 8.37 -25.42
CA ARG A 454 4.42 7.58 -24.70
C ARG A 454 4.19 6.09 -24.88
N PHE A 455 2.95 5.63 -24.72
CA PHE A 455 2.58 4.24 -24.96
C PHE A 455 2.92 3.79 -26.38
N TYR A 456 2.51 4.56 -27.38
CA TYR A 456 2.87 4.26 -28.76
C TYR A 456 4.38 4.13 -28.96
N LEU A 457 5.17 5.10 -28.49
CA LEU A 457 6.63 5.06 -28.60
C LEU A 457 7.23 3.80 -27.94
N GLN A 458 6.73 3.40 -26.77
CA GLN A 458 7.16 2.16 -26.11
C GLN A 458 6.81 0.91 -26.92
N THR A 459 5.65 0.87 -27.59
CA THR A 459 5.34 -0.26 -28.51
C THR A 459 6.27 -0.32 -29.71
N GLN A 460 6.92 0.80 -30.07
CA GLN A 460 7.97 0.87 -31.09
C GLN A 460 9.38 0.64 -30.53
N GLN A 461 9.50 0.14 -29.29
CA GLN A 461 10.77 -0.11 -28.58
C GLN A 461 11.63 1.15 -28.39
N ILE A 462 11.01 2.33 -28.39
CA ILE A 462 11.70 3.59 -28.08
C ILE A 462 11.72 3.76 -26.57
N GLU A 463 12.91 4.02 -26.03
CA GLU A 463 13.06 4.35 -24.61
C GLU A 463 12.38 5.68 -24.29
N THR A 464 11.48 5.65 -23.32
CA THR A 464 10.69 6.83 -22.89
C THR A 464 10.77 7.07 -21.39
N ARG A 465 11.62 6.31 -20.69
CA ARG A 465 11.87 6.50 -19.27
C ARG A 465 13.00 7.52 -19.13
N LEU A 466 12.79 8.50 -18.25
CA LEU A 466 13.78 9.53 -17.92
C LEU A 466 14.50 9.23 -16.60
N VAL A 467 14.19 8.11 -15.95
CA VAL A 467 14.66 7.81 -14.60
C VAL A 467 15.90 6.93 -14.68
N HIS A 468 17.07 7.56 -14.74
CA HIS A 468 18.23 6.99 -14.06
C HIS A 468 18.06 7.36 -12.59
N HIS A 469 18.01 6.36 -11.71
CA HIS A 469 17.97 6.57 -10.26
C HIS A 469 19.06 7.58 -9.89
N ALA A 470 18.70 8.60 -9.11
CA ALA A 470 19.66 9.55 -8.56
C ALA A 470 20.46 8.90 -7.43
#